data_AF-A0A2G8K974-F1
#
_entry.id   AF-A0A2G8K974-F1
#
_cell.length_a   1.000
_cell.length_b   1.000
_cell.length_c   1.000
_cell.angle_alpha   90.00
_cell.angle_beta   90.00
_cell.angle_gamma   90.00
#
_symmetry.space_group_name_H-M   'P 1'
#
loop_
_entity.id
_entity.type
_entity.pdbx_description
1 polymer ?
#
loop_
_entity_poly.entity_id
_entity_poly.type
_entity_poly.pdbx_seq_one_letter_code
_entity_poly.pdbx_strand_id
1 'polypeptide(L)'
;MPAPSGSGIQIKVSTTDTPSGEGKYNPPQNVAFLEELVELIELSFPDLCKLGQSYFNASIVSEAGGKGMKIDKSKEKVFRIMVTDTIQHFANLVRAAFLPDTLTDLCNEEDRQKLGFWKDTNREGSGAWLPQCVRNVRGILGSLMTLEVPANCLDVLHSLLADLRIHCMDTLFQEATEDIQNLYTRETWVLQMDEHGGISSLPTLFESLVIDTLQHLKEAVTRTKQGELNIFADYDIQRLTVNLASEMIKAFAVCLEQLAFRGEAEADYQKQRLSEVQIPVSLFQPEDSLPSTEQCLVIVLSNNSHVSQHVIPNLMKEFKKHGYPNVQEIENNALEAYVELDEKIFEAYCEQKTEPLVGALEPGMYIGHFEWHNCPIPTGVRPYIKTALMNAVTIHAEINAIAPAFMLRVMTQVLESVSEEMSRLISCAMEGFSQTGALQARLDLAALEEALSPYRNAGTSSNFQEALNSIPKLTHQNDQKLLQKLLQKFQDECGFVRQCFTSDPMSL
;
A
#
# COMPACT_ATOMS: atom_id res chain seq x y z
N MET A 1 -1.16 72.32 5.72
CA MET A 1 -0.72 71.26 4.78
C MET A 1 0.78 71.37 4.59
N PRO A 2 1.54 70.26 4.54
CA PRO A 2 1.49 69.07 5.40
C PRO A 2 2.88 68.74 6.00
N ALA A 3 2.87 67.87 7.01
CA ALA A 3 4.03 67.24 7.64
C ALA A 3 4.50 66.01 6.85
N PRO A 4 5.76 65.54 7.01
CA PRO A 4 6.15 64.21 6.59
C PRO A 4 6.02 63.20 7.75
N SER A 5 5.09 62.25 7.53
CA SER A 5 5.13 60.84 7.89
C SER A 5 6.54 60.24 7.79
N GLY A 6 7.01 59.30 8.62
CA GLY A 6 6.38 58.10 9.14
C GLY A 6 7.43 56.99 9.00
N SER A 7 8.10 56.63 10.08
CA SER A 7 9.19 55.63 10.08
C SER A 7 8.61 54.23 10.29
N GLY A 8 8.37 53.51 9.18
CA GLY A 8 8.15 52.07 9.20
C GLY A 8 9.50 51.36 9.23
N ILE A 9 9.76 50.59 10.28
CA ILE A 9 10.90 49.69 10.37
C ILE A 9 10.60 48.51 9.43
N GLN A 10 11.25 48.47 8.27
CA GLN A 10 11.31 47.26 7.43
C GLN A 10 12.42 46.36 7.97
N ILE A 11 12.04 45.25 8.60
CA ILE A 11 12.97 44.16 8.89
C ILE A 11 13.21 43.41 7.58
N LYS A 12 14.37 43.66 6.98
CA LYS A 12 14.84 42.97 5.77
C LYS A 12 15.66 41.77 6.21
N VAL A 13 15.08 40.56 6.17
CA VAL A 13 15.83 39.33 6.45
C VAL A 13 16.55 38.90 5.17
N SER A 14 17.87 38.90 5.25
CA SER A 14 18.80 38.59 4.16
C SER A 14 18.80 37.10 3.84
N THR A 15 18.52 36.75 2.58
CA THR A 15 18.81 35.44 2.01
C THR A 15 20.27 35.34 1.64
N THR A 16 21.02 34.47 2.32
CA THR A 16 22.31 33.96 1.84
C THR A 16 22.24 32.45 1.76
N ASP A 17 22.00 31.96 0.56
CA ASP A 17 22.20 30.57 0.16
C ASP A 17 23.69 30.22 0.26
N THR A 18 24.00 29.19 1.06
CA THR A 18 25.20 28.35 0.86
C THR A 18 24.80 26.91 1.19
N PRO A 19 24.99 25.93 0.28
CA PRO A 19 24.61 24.55 0.51
C PRO A 19 25.73 23.83 1.26
N SER A 20 25.66 23.87 2.60
CA SER A 20 26.44 23.00 3.49
C SER A 20 25.47 22.10 4.24
N GLY A 21 25.74 20.78 4.24
CA GLY A 21 24.87 19.71 4.71
C GLY A 21 24.63 19.66 6.23
N GLU A 22 24.12 20.74 6.81
CA GLU A 22 23.70 20.86 8.22
C GLU A 22 22.18 21.08 8.38
N GLY A 23 21.41 20.92 7.30
CA GLY A 23 19.99 21.30 7.25
C GLY A 23 18.97 20.33 7.88
N LYS A 24 19.38 19.16 8.38
CA LYS A 24 18.43 18.11 8.83
C LYS A 24 17.88 18.27 10.27
N TYR A 25 18.34 19.25 11.04
CA TYR A 25 17.98 19.37 12.47
C TYR A 25 17.44 20.73 12.92
N ASN A 26 17.37 21.74 12.05
CA ASN A 26 16.81 23.04 12.43
C ASN A 26 15.29 23.08 12.14
N PRO A 27 14.48 23.62 13.07
CA PRO A 27 13.05 23.73 12.85
C PRO A 27 12.77 24.59 11.60
N PRO A 28 11.78 24.21 10.76
CA PRO A 28 11.31 25.05 9.68
C PRO A 28 10.94 26.45 10.15
N GLN A 29 11.05 27.46 9.28
CA GLN A 29 10.87 28.86 9.65
C GLN A 29 9.48 29.14 10.27
N ASN A 30 8.43 28.52 9.77
CA ASN A 30 7.07 28.60 10.32
C ASN A 30 6.97 27.99 11.73
N VAL A 31 7.71 26.90 12.00
CA VAL A 31 7.77 26.25 13.32
C VAL A 31 8.49 27.15 14.32
N ALA A 32 9.68 27.66 13.96
CA ALA A 32 10.43 28.59 14.80
C ALA A 32 9.61 29.87 15.11
N PHE A 33 8.89 30.39 14.11
CA PHE A 33 7.99 31.52 14.30
C PHE A 33 6.86 31.22 15.30
N LEU A 34 6.24 30.04 15.23
CA LEU A 34 5.23 29.64 16.21
C LEU A 34 5.81 29.55 17.62
N GLU A 35 7.01 28.99 17.77
CA GLU A 35 7.68 28.89 19.07
C GLU A 35 7.91 30.28 19.69
N GLU A 36 8.44 31.24 18.93
CA GLU A 36 8.60 32.62 19.39
C GLU A 36 7.26 33.29 19.74
N LEU A 37 6.21 33.07 18.93
CA LEU A 37 4.88 33.60 19.24
C LEU A 37 4.30 33.00 20.51
N VAL A 38 4.49 31.71 20.73
CA VAL A 38 4.03 31.00 21.94
C VAL A 38 4.72 31.56 23.16
N GLU A 39 6.05 31.73 23.12
CA GLU A 39 6.82 32.33 24.21
C GLU A 39 6.35 33.74 24.56
N LEU A 40 6.08 34.58 23.56
CA LEU A 40 5.57 35.94 23.77
C LEU A 40 4.21 35.95 24.47
N ILE A 41 3.29 35.09 24.03
CA ILE A 41 1.96 34.96 24.63
C ILE A 41 2.08 34.44 26.05
N GLU A 42 2.83 33.37 26.30
CA GLU A 42 2.99 32.78 27.62
C GLU A 42 3.63 33.74 28.63
N LEU A 43 4.57 34.58 28.18
CA LEU A 43 5.25 35.54 29.04
C LEU A 43 4.37 36.75 29.40
N SER A 44 3.72 37.37 28.41
CA SER A 44 3.12 38.71 28.58
C SER A 44 1.60 38.68 28.78
N PHE A 45 0.91 37.71 28.18
CA PHE A 45 -0.55 37.70 28.12
C PHE A 45 -1.21 37.36 29.48
N PRO A 46 -0.73 36.35 30.25
CA PRO A 46 -1.28 36.06 31.57
C PRO A 46 -1.21 37.26 32.53
N ASP A 47 -0.10 38.00 32.49
CA ASP A 47 0.10 39.16 33.35
C ASP A 47 -0.84 40.31 32.97
N LEU A 48 -1.06 40.55 31.67
CA LEU A 48 -2.06 41.49 31.19
C LEU A 48 -3.46 41.14 31.68
N CYS A 49 -3.86 39.86 31.59
CA CYS A 49 -5.16 39.38 32.06
C CYS A 49 -5.33 39.54 33.57
N LYS A 50 -4.35 39.10 34.36
CA LYS A 50 -4.37 39.22 35.83
C LYS A 50 -4.41 40.67 36.28
N LEU A 51 -3.64 41.55 35.63
CA LEU A 51 -3.63 42.98 35.94
C LEU A 51 -4.99 43.62 35.64
N GLY A 52 -5.57 43.33 34.48
CA GLY A 52 -6.89 43.82 34.10
C GLY A 52 -7.98 43.34 35.06
N GLN A 53 -8.02 42.05 35.38
CA GLN A 53 -8.94 41.47 36.36
C GLN A 53 -8.78 42.14 37.73
N SER A 54 -7.55 42.28 38.22
CA SER A 54 -7.28 42.88 39.53
C SER A 54 -7.64 44.38 39.58
N TYR A 55 -7.57 45.09 38.46
CA TYR A 55 -8.03 46.47 38.32
C TYR A 55 -9.55 46.56 38.39
N PHE A 56 -10.28 45.78 37.57
CA PHE A 56 -11.74 45.85 37.52
C PHE A 56 -12.43 45.24 38.76
N ASN A 57 -11.80 44.27 39.41
CA ASN A 57 -12.26 43.67 40.67
C ASN A 57 -11.92 44.50 41.92
N ALA A 58 -11.25 45.64 41.78
CA ALA A 58 -10.79 46.50 42.87
C ALA A 58 -9.73 45.90 43.81
N SER A 59 -9.22 44.70 43.53
CA SER A 59 -8.20 44.04 44.35
C SER A 59 -6.92 44.89 44.48
N ILE A 60 -6.47 45.50 43.39
CA ILE A 60 -5.31 46.42 43.39
C ILE A 60 -5.53 47.62 44.32
N VAL A 61 -6.76 48.11 44.42
CA VAL A 61 -7.10 49.29 45.24
C VAL A 61 -7.11 48.92 46.73
N SER A 62 -7.57 47.70 47.03
CA SER A 62 -7.57 47.13 48.38
C SER A 62 -6.14 46.86 48.90
N GLU A 63 -5.27 46.30 48.06
CA GLU A 63 -3.90 45.94 48.43
C GLU A 63 -2.94 47.15 48.50
N ALA A 64 -3.13 48.17 47.66
CA ALA A 64 -2.26 49.35 47.63
C ALA A 64 -2.59 50.40 48.72
N GLY A 65 -3.55 50.14 49.62
CA GLY A 65 -3.97 51.08 50.67
C GLY A 65 -4.57 52.40 50.14
N GLY A 66 -4.95 52.42 48.86
CA GLY A 66 -5.27 53.63 48.11
C GLY A 66 -6.70 54.12 48.38
N LYS A 67 -6.89 54.96 49.40
CA LYS A 67 -8.10 55.79 49.51
C LYS A 67 -8.13 56.81 48.36
N GLY A 68 -8.72 56.45 47.22
CA GLY A 68 -9.02 57.42 46.15
C GLY A 68 -9.06 56.93 44.71
N MET A 69 -8.61 55.70 44.40
CA MET A 69 -8.66 55.18 43.02
C MET A 69 -10.11 54.87 42.64
N LYS A 70 -10.68 55.61 41.68
CA LYS A 70 -12.00 55.31 41.10
C LYS A 70 -11.84 54.40 39.88
N ILE A 71 -12.39 53.20 39.97
CA ILE A 71 -12.38 52.23 38.87
C ILE A 71 -13.36 52.68 37.79
N ASP A 72 -12.85 52.90 36.58
CA ASP A 72 -13.68 53.18 35.41
C ASP A 72 -14.25 51.90 34.81
N LYS A 73 -15.39 51.45 35.34
CA LYS A 73 -16.11 50.26 34.85
C LYS A 73 -16.56 50.39 33.38
N SER A 74 -16.66 51.60 32.82
CA SER A 74 -17.04 51.77 31.42
C SER A 74 -16.02 51.17 30.44
N LYS A 75 -14.76 51.00 30.88
CA LYS A 75 -13.66 50.46 30.07
C LYS A 75 -13.55 48.94 30.10
N GLU A 76 -14.27 48.26 30.98
CA GLU A 76 -14.18 46.79 31.11
C GLU A 76 -14.52 46.09 29.79
N LYS A 77 -15.59 46.53 29.11
CA LYS A 77 -15.98 45.99 27.81
C LYS A 77 -14.88 46.18 26.74
N VAL A 78 -14.24 47.35 26.72
CA VAL A 78 -13.16 47.67 25.77
C VAL A 78 -11.93 46.82 26.05
N PHE A 79 -11.59 46.60 27.32
CA PHE A 79 -10.49 45.71 27.71
C PHE A 79 -10.76 44.26 27.27
N ARG A 80 -11.97 43.74 27.49
CA ARG A 80 -12.34 42.38 27.04
C ARG A 80 -12.24 42.21 25.52
N ILE A 81 -12.60 43.25 24.76
CA ILE A 81 -12.40 43.28 23.30
C ILE A 81 -10.91 43.24 22.95
N MET A 82 -10.08 44.09 23.58
CA MET A 82 -8.64 44.11 23.35
C MET A 82 -7.96 42.76 23.61
N VAL A 83 -8.33 42.07 24.70
CA VAL A 83 -7.84 40.73 25.05
C VAL A 83 -8.22 39.72 23.95
N THR A 84 -9.46 39.79 23.46
CA THR A 84 -9.95 38.91 22.39
C THR A 84 -9.25 39.18 21.06
N ASP A 85 -9.11 40.45 20.66
CA ASP A 85 -8.46 40.85 19.42
C ASP A 85 -6.98 40.44 19.38
N THR A 86 -6.31 40.47 20.54
CA THR A 86 -4.91 40.03 20.66
C THR A 86 -4.78 38.53 20.38
N ILE A 87 -5.67 37.70 20.95
CA ILE A 87 -5.68 36.26 20.70
C ILE A 87 -6.13 35.95 19.27
N GLN A 88 -7.08 36.70 18.73
CA GLN A 88 -7.46 36.59 17.32
C GLN A 88 -6.30 36.91 16.38
N HIS A 89 -5.50 37.93 16.70
CA HIS A 89 -4.32 38.27 15.91
C HIS A 89 -3.26 37.17 15.97
N PHE A 90 -2.97 36.64 17.17
CA PHE A 90 -2.12 35.45 17.33
C PHE A 90 -2.61 34.30 16.46
N ALA A 91 -3.89 33.95 16.55
CA ALA A 91 -4.47 32.84 15.79
C ALA A 91 -4.38 33.08 14.27
N ASN A 92 -4.57 34.31 13.80
CA ASN A 92 -4.45 34.66 12.39
C ASN A 92 -3.00 34.57 11.89
N LEU A 93 -2.00 34.91 12.72
CA LEU A 93 -0.59 34.75 12.38
C LEU A 93 -0.22 33.26 12.24
N VAL A 94 -0.70 32.42 13.16
CA VAL A 94 -0.50 30.96 13.07
C VAL A 94 -1.20 30.39 11.84
N ARG A 95 -2.45 30.80 11.56
CA ARG A 95 -3.16 30.40 10.35
C ARG A 95 -2.43 30.82 9.08
N ALA A 96 -1.86 32.03 9.03
CA ALA A 96 -1.10 32.45 7.85
C ALA A 96 0.11 31.54 7.60
N ALA A 97 0.74 31.03 8.67
CA ALA A 97 1.95 30.21 8.59
C ALA A 97 1.70 28.73 8.28
N PHE A 98 0.53 28.19 8.63
CA PHE A 98 0.24 26.74 8.51
C PHE A 98 -1.07 26.42 7.78
N LEU A 99 -2.05 27.34 7.79
CA LEU A 99 -3.42 27.10 7.36
C LEU A 99 -3.96 28.28 6.50
N PRO A 100 -3.23 28.72 5.45
CA PRO A 100 -3.56 29.95 4.73
C PRO A 100 -4.98 29.96 4.16
N ASP A 101 -5.49 28.79 3.76
CA ASP A 101 -6.83 28.63 3.19
C ASP A 101 -7.96 28.88 4.22
N THR A 102 -7.68 28.83 5.52
CA THR A 102 -8.66 29.13 6.58
C THR A 102 -8.88 30.64 6.78
N LEU A 103 -8.08 31.49 6.13
CA LEU A 103 -8.17 32.95 6.22
C LEU A 103 -9.08 33.59 5.16
N THR A 104 -9.94 32.78 4.51
CA THR A 104 -10.86 33.24 3.45
C THR A 104 -11.77 34.37 3.89
N ASP A 105 -12.16 34.40 5.17
CA ASP A 105 -13.08 35.38 5.73
C ASP A 105 -12.45 36.77 5.99
N LEU A 106 -11.12 36.90 5.90
CA LEU A 106 -10.45 38.21 5.92
C LEU A 106 -10.72 38.91 4.57
N CYS A 107 -11.56 39.95 4.62
CA CYS A 107 -12.15 40.61 3.46
C CYS A 107 -11.17 41.22 2.43
N ASN A 108 -9.91 41.49 2.79
CA ASN A 108 -8.96 42.22 1.94
C ASN A 108 -7.59 41.53 1.85
N GLU A 109 -7.04 41.42 0.63
CA GLU A 109 -5.71 40.88 0.36
C GLU A 109 -4.59 41.68 1.06
N GLU A 110 -4.76 43.00 1.22
CA GLU A 110 -3.83 43.86 1.96
C GLU A 110 -3.73 43.50 3.45
N ASP A 111 -4.83 43.04 4.06
CA ASP A 111 -4.84 42.64 5.46
C ASP A 111 -4.19 41.27 5.66
N ARG A 112 -4.29 40.38 4.67
CA ARG A 112 -3.55 39.11 4.64
C ARG A 112 -2.05 39.32 4.50
N GLN A 113 -1.61 40.24 3.63
CA GLN A 113 -0.19 40.58 3.48
C GLN A 113 0.47 41.06 4.78
N LYS A 114 -0.30 41.65 5.70
CA LYS A 114 0.19 42.08 7.02
C LYS A 114 0.50 40.91 7.96
N LEU A 115 -0.04 39.71 7.70
CA LEU A 115 0.20 38.51 8.49
C LEU A 115 1.47 37.74 8.04
N GLY A 116 2.17 38.25 7.03
CA GLY A 116 3.38 37.66 6.49
C GLY A 116 3.15 36.85 5.22
N PHE A 117 4.24 36.53 4.52
CA PHE A 117 4.23 35.71 3.31
C PHE A 117 5.05 34.45 3.57
N TRP A 118 4.40 33.29 3.48
CA TRP A 118 4.99 31.98 3.74
C TRP A 118 5.11 31.24 2.41
N LYS A 119 6.34 31.02 1.94
CA LYS A 119 6.60 30.25 0.70
C LYS A 119 6.51 28.76 1.02
N ASP A 120 5.77 28.03 0.19
CA ASP A 120 5.65 26.56 0.15
C ASP A 120 5.75 25.89 1.52
N THR A 121 4.62 25.83 2.23
CA THR A 121 4.44 25.07 3.48
C THR A 121 4.70 23.56 3.31
N ASN A 122 4.72 23.07 2.07
CA ASN A 122 4.96 21.66 1.71
C ASN A 122 6.45 21.38 1.40
N ARG A 123 7.35 21.69 2.32
CA ARG A 123 8.72 21.13 2.26
C ARG A 123 8.72 19.72 2.83
N GLU A 124 9.33 18.77 2.12
CA GLU A 124 9.57 17.41 2.60
C GLU A 124 10.10 17.42 4.04
N GLY A 125 9.38 16.73 4.94
CA GLY A 125 9.75 16.59 6.35
C GLY A 125 9.28 17.72 7.28
N SER A 126 8.46 18.67 6.81
CA SER A 126 7.81 19.64 7.69
C SER A 126 6.73 19.01 8.58
N GLY A 127 6.09 17.91 8.13
CA GLY A 127 5.03 17.22 8.86
C GLY A 127 5.46 16.69 10.22
N ALA A 128 6.71 16.25 10.36
CA ALA A 128 7.27 15.75 11.63
C ALA A 128 7.21 16.77 12.79
N TRP A 129 7.14 18.07 12.48
CA TRP A 129 7.06 19.14 13.49
C TRP A 129 5.62 19.52 13.87
N LEU A 130 4.63 19.18 13.05
CA LEU A 130 3.23 19.56 13.28
C LEU A 130 2.67 19.03 14.62
N PRO A 131 2.98 17.80 15.08
CA PRO A 131 2.57 17.35 16.41
C PRO A 131 3.08 18.27 17.53
N GLN A 132 4.31 18.79 17.41
CA GLN A 132 4.85 19.75 18.36
C GLN A 132 4.10 21.08 18.29
N CYS A 133 3.82 21.59 17.09
CA CYS A 133 3.04 22.81 16.90
C CYS A 133 1.65 22.71 17.57
N VAL A 134 0.96 21.57 17.39
CA VAL A 134 -0.31 21.27 18.07
C VAL A 134 -0.14 21.28 19.59
N ARG A 135 0.93 20.68 20.13
CA ARG A 135 1.22 20.70 21.57
C ARG A 135 1.44 22.11 22.11
N ASN A 136 2.15 22.98 21.38
CA ASN A 136 2.40 24.36 21.79
C ASN A 136 1.09 25.17 21.88
N VAL A 137 0.27 25.14 20.83
CA VAL A 137 -1.03 25.85 20.82
C VAL A 137 -1.98 25.31 21.90
N ARG A 138 -1.98 23.99 22.11
CA ARG A 138 -2.72 23.34 23.19
C ARG A 138 -2.24 23.77 24.58
N GLY A 139 -0.93 24.00 24.75
CA GLY A 139 -0.34 24.55 25.98
C GLY A 139 -0.89 25.95 26.30
N ILE A 140 -0.92 26.84 25.30
CA ILE A 140 -1.51 28.17 25.42
C ILE A 140 -2.98 28.09 25.83
N LEU A 141 -3.77 27.26 25.15
CA LEU A 141 -5.19 27.06 25.47
C LEU A 141 -5.37 26.58 26.91
N GLY A 142 -4.59 25.59 27.35
CA GLY A 142 -4.63 25.09 28.73
C GLY A 142 -4.30 26.17 29.75
N SER A 143 -3.26 26.97 29.50
CA SER A 143 -2.89 28.11 30.35
C SER A 143 -4.01 29.15 30.42
N LEU A 144 -4.65 29.47 29.30
CA LEU A 144 -5.76 30.43 29.23
C LEU A 144 -7.02 29.95 29.93
N MET A 145 -7.32 28.65 29.91
CA MET A 145 -8.47 28.10 30.66
C MET A 145 -8.33 28.28 32.18
N THR A 146 -7.11 28.42 32.70
CA THR A 146 -6.87 28.74 34.11
C THR A 146 -7.03 30.22 34.43
N LEU A 147 -7.02 31.07 33.41
CA LEU A 147 -7.24 32.51 33.51
C LEU A 147 -8.73 32.79 33.26
N GLU A 148 -9.37 33.66 34.05
CA GLU A 148 -10.78 34.06 33.81
C GLU A 148 -10.92 34.98 32.58
N VAL A 149 -10.54 34.49 31.40
CA VAL A 149 -10.59 35.21 30.12
C VAL A 149 -12.00 35.16 29.50
N PRO A 150 -12.35 36.10 28.59
CA PRO A 150 -13.61 36.03 27.84
C PRO A 150 -13.76 34.71 27.06
N ALA A 151 -14.97 34.14 27.02
CA ALA A 151 -15.26 32.88 26.32
C ALA A 151 -14.82 32.90 24.85
N ASN A 152 -15.04 34.02 24.15
CA ASN A 152 -14.63 34.22 22.77
C ASN A 152 -13.12 33.98 22.53
N CYS A 153 -12.25 34.23 23.52
CA CYS A 153 -10.81 33.96 23.39
C CYS A 153 -10.54 32.45 23.29
N LEU A 154 -11.25 31.67 24.10
CA LEU A 154 -11.14 30.21 24.10
C LEU A 154 -11.71 29.65 22.80
N ASP A 155 -12.83 30.17 22.31
CA ASP A 155 -13.45 29.73 21.05
C ASP A 155 -12.49 29.89 19.85
N VAL A 156 -11.77 31.02 19.78
CA VAL A 156 -10.77 31.28 18.74
C VAL A 156 -9.64 30.25 18.75
N LEU A 157 -9.14 29.90 19.93
CA LEU A 157 -8.06 28.93 20.10
C LEU A 157 -8.53 27.48 19.92
N HIS A 158 -9.75 27.15 20.34
CA HIS A 158 -10.35 25.85 20.09
C HIS A 158 -10.51 25.61 18.58
N SER A 159 -10.98 26.61 17.84
CA SER A 159 -11.06 26.57 16.38
C SER A 159 -9.67 26.41 15.76
N LEU A 160 -8.69 27.24 16.14
CA LEU A 160 -7.32 27.13 15.62
C LEU A 160 -6.71 25.75 15.88
N LEU A 161 -6.88 25.22 17.09
CA LEU A 161 -6.35 23.93 17.49
C LEU A 161 -7.02 22.78 16.72
N ALA A 162 -8.33 22.87 16.45
CA ALA A 162 -9.04 21.88 15.64
C ALA A 162 -8.49 21.86 14.21
N ASP A 163 -8.37 23.04 13.57
CA ASP A 163 -7.84 23.16 12.22
C ASP A 163 -6.40 22.63 12.12
N LEU A 164 -5.54 22.98 13.09
CA LEU A 164 -4.15 22.54 13.12
C LEU A 164 -4.02 21.02 13.35
N ARG A 165 -4.93 20.42 14.13
CA ARG A 165 -5.00 18.95 14.30
C ARG A 165 -5.40 18.24 13.01
N ILE A 166 -6.37 18.79 12.28
CA ILE A 166 -6.81 18.25 10.99
C ILE A 166 -5.66 18.33 9.98
N HIS A 167 -5.00 19.48 9.88
CA HIS A 167 -3.84 19.64 8.99
C HIS A 167 -2.68 18.71 9.35
N CYS A 168 -2.36 18.57 10.64
CA CYS A 168 -1.34 17.62 11.11
C CYS A 168 -1.65 16.17 10.69
N MET A 169 -2.92 15.77 10.76
CA MET A 169 -3.35 14.44 10.32
C MET A 169 -3.23 14.27 8.80
N ASP A 170 -3.72 15.25 8.05
CA ASP A 170 -3.70 15.25 6.60
C ASP A 170 -2.27 15.14 6.05
N THR A 171 -1.38 16.03 6.51
CA THR A 171 0.02 16.05 6.07
C THR A 171 0.75 14.75 6.42
N LEU A 172 0.64 14.24 7.66
CA LEU A 172 1.37 13.03 8.05
C LEU A 172 0.85 11.77 7.35
N PHE A 173 -0.45 11.68 7.06
CA PHE A 173 -0.96 10.58 6.25
C PHE A 173 -0.50 10.68 4.79
N GLN A 174 -0.45 11.88 4.20
CA GLN A 174 0.07 12.08 2.84
C GLN A 174 1.56 11.75 2.75
N GLU A 175 2.40 12.26 3.66
CA GLU A 175 3.84 11.93 3.73
C GLU A 175 4.05 10.41 3.89
N ALA A 176 3.30 9.77 4.79
CA ALA A 176 3.37 8.31 4.97
C ALA A 176 2.92 7.53 3.72
N THR A 177 1.90 8.03 3.00
CA THR A 177 1.45 7.45 1.74
C THR A 177 2.56 7.46 0.70
N GLU A 178 3.26 8.59 0.56
CA GLU A 178 4.41 8.73 -0.36
C GLU A 178 5.59 7.84 0.05
N ASP A 179 5.92 7.78 1.34
CA ASP A 179 6.98 6.90 1.86
C ASP A 179 6.68 5.43 1.59
N ILE A 180 5.42 5.01 1.80
CA ILE A 180 4.95 3.64 1.54
C ILE A 180 5.01 3.32 0.05
N GLN A 181 4.60 4.24 -0.83
CA GLN A 181 4.72 4.06 -2.28
C GLN A 181 6.17 3.86 -2.72
N ASN A 182 7.14 4.44 -2.03
CA ASN A 182 8.57 4.34 -2.35
C ASN A 182 9.29 3.16 -1.69
N LEU A 183 8.58 2.31 -0.93
CA LEU A 183 9.18 1.16 -0.24
C LEU A 183 9.83 0.15 -1.19
N TYR A 184 9.42 0.08 -2.46
CA TYR A 184 10.03 -0.80 -3.46
C TYR A 184 11.54 -0.58 -3.61
N THR A 185 12.02 0.63 -3.33
CA THR A 185 13.46 0.97 -3.38
C THR A 185 14.28 0.28 -2.30
N ARG A 186 13.62 -0.25 -1.26
CA ARG A 186 14.22 -0.94 -0.11
C ARG A 186 14.07 -2.46 -0.19
N GLU A 187 13.54 -2.99 -1.29
CA GLU A 187 13.40 -4.43 -1.49
C GLU A 187 14.77 -5.10 -1.57
N THR A 188 14.90 -6.24 -0.89
CA THR A 188 16.12 -7.06 -0.83
C THR A 188 15.93 -8.44 -1.46
N TRP A 189 14.68 -8.86 -1.70
CA TRP A 189 14.31 -10.18 -2.22
C TRP A 189 14.73 -11.37 -1.34
N VAL A 190 15.09 -11.11 -0.08
CA VAL A 190 15.43 -12.13 0.89
C VAL A 190 14.15 -12.67 1.51
N LEU A 191 13.89 -13.96 1.31
CA LEU A 191 12.67 -14.60 1.79
C LEU A 191 12.78 -15.04 3.24
N GLN A 192 11.74 -14.72 4.00
CA GLN A 192 11.47 -15.23 5.33
C GLN A 192 10.37 -16.27 5.19
N MET A 193 10.74 -17.54 5.39
CA MET A 193 9.80 -18.66 5.29
C MET A 193 9.03 -18.82 6.60
N ASP A 194 7.72 -18.79 6.53
CA ASP A 194 6.82 -19.17 7.61
C ASP A 194 5.90 -20.34 7.20
N GLU A 195 4.89 -20.64 8.01
CA GLU A 195 3.91 -21.70 7.74
C GLU A 195 2.94 -21.38 6.58
N HIS A 196 2.89 -20.12 6.11
CA HIS A 196 2.01 -19.61 5.06
C HIS A 196 2.74 -19.31 3.74
N GLY A 197 4.07 -19.20 3.76
CA GLY A 197 4.90 -19.04 2.57
C GLY A 197 6.17 -18.21 2.83
N GLY A 198 6.90 -17.90 1.75
CA GLY A 198 8.05 -17.02 1.78
C GLY A 198 7.65 -15.57 1.50
N ILE A 199 7.75 -14.70 2.51
CA ILE A 199 7.56 -13.25 2.35
C ILE A 199 8.89 -12.51 2.37
N SER A 200 8.95 -11.37 1.69
CA SER A 200 10.06 -10.42 1.82
C SER A 200 10.01 -9.63 3.14
N SER A 201 10.97 -8.74 3.37
CA SER A 201 10.91 -7.79 4.48
C SER A 201 9.89 -6.65 4.30
N LEU A 202 9.34 -6.44 3.11
CA LEU A 202 8.49 -5.27 2.82
C LEU A 202 7.17 -5.23 3.61
N PRO A 203 6.40 -6.32 3.75
CA PRO A 203 5.18 -6.32 4.57
C PRO A 203 5.43 -5.81 6.00
N THR A 204 6.54 -6.20 6.63
CA THR A 204 6.92 -5.76 7.97
C THR A 204 7.32 -4.29 8.02
N LEU A 205 8.06 -3.81 7.01
CA LEU A 205 8.43 -2.39 6.90
C LEU A 205 7.20 -1.50 6.71
N PHE A 206 6.26 -1.94 5.86
CA PHE A 206 4.98 -1.29 5.66
C PHE A 206 4.15 -1.22 6.96
N GLU A 207 3.99 -2.36 7.65
CA GLU A 207 3.25 -2.40 8.93
C GLU A 207 3.86 -1.44 9.95
N SER A 208 5.20 -1.44 10.05
CA SER A 208 5.94 -0.57 10.99
C SER A 208 5.73 0.91 10.68
N LEU A 209 5.81 1.31 9.40
CA LEU A 209 5.59 2.70 8.98
C LEU A 209 4.18 3.20 9.31
N VAL A 210 3.16 2.39 9.05
CA VAL A 210 1.78 2.75 9.39
C VAL A 210 1.62 2.87 10.91
N ILE A 211 2.11 1.90 11.69
CA ILE A 211 2.03 1.92 13.16
C ILE A 211 2.74 3.16 13.73
N ASP A 212 3.94 3.45 13.24
CA ASP A 212 4.71 4.63 13.65
C ASP A 212 3.93 5.91 13.35
N THR A 213 3.35 6.03 12.15
CA THR A 213 2.51 7.19 11.77
C THR A 213 1.33 7.38 12.72
N LEU A 214 0.59 6.30 13.04
CA LEU A 214 -0.52 6.34 13.99
C LEU A 214 -0.06 6.75 15.40
N GLN A 215 1.12 6.29 15.82
CA GLN A 215 1.68 6.60 17.12
C GLN A 215 2.11 8.07 17.22
N HIS A 216 2.67 8.66 16.15
CA HIS A 216 2.98 10.10 16.07
C HIS A 216 1.70 10.95 16.13
N LEU A 217 0.63 10.51 15.48
CA LEU A 217 -0.66 11.21 15.45
C LEU A 217 -1.46 11.08 16.76
N LYS A 218 -1.17 10.07 17.60
CA LYS A 218 -1.95 9.75 18.80
C LYS A 218 -2.13 10.92 19.77
N GLU A 219 -1.05 11.61 20.12
CA GLU A 219 -1.12 12.71 21.09
C GLU A 219 -1.68 13.99 20.47
N ALA A 220 -1.31 14.28 19.22
CA ALA A 220 -1.75 15.49 18.53
C ALA A 220 -3.24 15.41 18.15
N VAL A 221 -3.65 14.30 17.53
CA VAL A 221 -4.92 14.19 16.79
C VAL A 221 -5.97 13.40 17.54
N THR A 222 -5.69 12.17 17.99
CA THR A 222 -6.78 11.31 18.52
C THR A 222 -7.09 11.55 20.00
N ARG A 223 -6.12 11.99 20.80
CA ARG A 223 -6.36 12.37 22.20
C ARG A 223 -6.99 13.76 22.32
N THR A 224 -8.25 13.77 22.71
CA THR A 224 -8.99 15.00 23.07
C THR A 224 -8.83 15.29 24.56
N LYS A 225 -8.34 16.48 24.94
CA LYS A 225 -8.28 16.93 26.36
C LYS A 225 -9.58 17.62 26.79
N GLN A 226 -9.75 17.84 28.10
CA GLN A 226 -10.95 18.53 28.63
C GLN A 226 -11.12 19.91 27.98
N GLY A 227 -12.32 20.15 27.44
CA GLY A 227 -12.67 21.39 26.75
C GLY A 227 -12.34 21.39 25.25
N GLU A 228 -11.52 20.47 24.74
CA GLU A 228 -11.20 20.43 23.30
C GLU A 228 -12.36 19.91 22.46
N LEU A 229 -12.50 20.44 21.25
CA LEU A 229 -13.42 19.93 20.25
C LEU A 229 -12.98 18.52 19.81
N ASN A 230 -13.97 17.62 19.72
CA ASN A 230 -13.76 16.34 19.07
C ASN A 230 -13.85 16.53 17.55
N ILE A 231 -12.70 16.57 16.86
CA ILE A 231 -12.64 16.75 15.40
C ILE A 231 -13.38 15.64 14.65
N PHE A 232 -13.46 14.43 15.23
CA PHE A 232 -14.21 13.31 14.63
C PHE A 232 -15.70 13.36 14.92
N ALA A 233 -16.23 14.40 15.58
CA ALA A 233 -17.68 14.62 15.62
C ALA A 233 -18.22 15.14 14.28
N ASP A 234 -17.36 15.73 13.45
CA ASP A 234 -17.68 16.24 12.13
C ASP A 234 -17.63 15.10 11.07
N TYR A 235 -18.71 14.96 10.31
CA TYR A 235 -18.84 13.94 9.28
C TYR A 235 -17.86 14.12 8.12
N ASP A 236 -17.59 15.35 7.69
CA ASP A 236 -16.67 15.61 6.59
C ASP A 236 -15.23 15.27 7.00
N ILE A 237 -14.87 15.51 8.27
CA ILE A 237 -13.57 15.14 8.83
C ILE A 237 -13.45 13.62 9.00
N GLN A 238 -14.51 12.93 9.40
CA GLN A 238 -14.51 11.46 9.40
C GLN A 238 -14.26 10.90 7.99
N ARG A 239 -14.95 11.43 6.97
CA ARG A 239 -14.77 11.00 5.57
C ARG A 239 -13.35 11.29 5.07
N LEU A 240 -12.81 12.48 5.35
CA LEU A 240 -11.42 12.82 5.02
C LEU A 240 -10.45 11.81 5.65
N THR A 241 -10.66 11.49 6.93
CA THR A 241 -9.83 10.53 7.68
C THR A 241 -9.88 9.13 7.06
N VAL A 242 -11.07 8.64 6.70
CA VAL A 242 -11.25 7.34 6.04
C VAL A 242 -10.53 7.31 4.70
N ASN A 243 -10.66 8.37 3.89
CA ASN A 243 -9.99 8.47 2.60
C ASN A 243 -8.48 8.43 2.75
N LEU A 244 -7.90 9.30 3.60
CA LEU A 244 -6.45 9.36 3.83
C LEU A 244 -5.88 8.03 4.33
N ALA A 245 -6.54 7.41 5.32
CA ALA A 245 -6.11 6.13 5.85
C ALA A 245 -6.22 5.00 4.82
N SER A 246 -7.28 5.01 4.00
CA SER A 246 -7.44 4.04 2.91
C SER A 246 -6.35 4.19 1.86
N GLU A 247 -6.07 5.42 1.41
CA GLU A 247 -5.02 5.69 0.42
C GLU A 247 -3.63 5.33 0.95
N MET A 248 -3.32 5.59 2.21
CA MET A 248 -2.06 5.19 2.84
C MET A 248 -1.87 3.66 2.85
N ILE A 249 -2.93 2.88 3.08
CA ILE A 249 -2.84 1.40 3.06
C ILE A 249 -2.78 0.87 1.62
N LYS A 250 -3.53 1.48 0.70
CA LYS A 250 -3.52 1.15 -0.75
C LYS A 250 -2.20 1.51 -1.42
N ALA A 251 -1.48 2.52 -0.93
CA ALA A 251 -0.16 2.88 -1.42
C ALA A 251 0.82 1.70 -1.44
N PHE A 252 0.68 0.75 -0.50
CA PHE A 252 1.54 -0.43 -0.52
C PHE A 252 1.15 -1.42 -1.63
N ALA A 253 -0.13 -1.52 -2.00
CA ALA A 253 -0.52 -2.26 -3.21
C ALA A 253 0.11 -1.63 -4.47
N VAL A 254 0.11 -0.30 -4.58
CA VAL A 254 0.82 0.41 -5.67
C VAL A 254 2.32 0.11 -5.66
N CYS A 255 2.96 0.10 -4.49
CA CYS A 255 4.36 -0.29 -4.33
C CYS A 255 4.63 -1.73 -4.82
N LEU A 256 3.78 -2.69 -4.45
CA LEU A 256 3.88 -4.09 -4.87
C LEU A 256 3.65 -4.24 -6.38
N GLU A 257 2.68 -3.52 -6.94
CA GLU A 257 2.43 -3.48 -8.38
C GLU A 257 3.66 -2.96 -9.15
N GLN A 258 4.29 -1.89 -8.66
CA GLN A 258 5.54 -1.40 -9.24
C GLN A 258 6.62 -2.47 -9.18
N LEU A 259 6.79 -3.21 -8.08
CA LEU A 259 7.77 -4.30 -8.02
C LEU A 259 7.47 -5.43 -9.02
N ALA A 260 6.20 -5.77 -9.21
CA ALA A 260 5.78 -6.81 -10.14
C ALA A 260 6.06 -6.44 -11.61
N PHE A 261 5.81 -5.18 -12.01
CA PHE A 261 5.76 -4.79 -13.43
C PHE A 261 6.84 -3.80 -13.88
N ARG A 262 7.64 -3.20 -12.98
CA ARG A 262 8.69 -2.22 -13.32
C ARG A 262 9.81 -2.81 -14.20
N GLY A 263 9.95 -4.13 -14.23
CA GLY A 263 10.89 -4.83 -15.11
C GLY A 263 10.60 -4.64 -16.61
N GLU A 264 9.38 -4.33 -17.03
CA GLU A 264 9.06 -4.19 -18.47
C GLU A 264 9.65 -2.91 -19.09
N ALA A 265 9.79 -1.83 -18.32
CA ALA A 265 10.29 -0.54 -18.81
C ALA A 265 11.83 -0.45 -18.85
N GLU A 266 12.54 -1.27 -18.05
CA GLU A 266 14.02 -1.32 -18.02
C GLU A 266 14.61 -2.64 -18.58
N ALA A 267 13.79 -3.60 -18.99
CA ALA A 267 14.24 -4.86 -19.60
C ALA A 267 15.12 -4.66 -20.85
N ASP A 268 15.02 -3.51 -21.54
CA ASP A 268 15.88 -3.17 -22.66
C ASP A 268 17.35 -2.93 -22.25
N TYR A 269 17.62 -2.47 -21.02
CA TYR A 269 18.98 -2.27 -20.53
C TYR A 269 19.65 -3.56 -20.05
N GLN A 270 18.88 -4.53 -19.52
CA GLN A 270 19.43 -5.82 -19.07
C GLN A 270 19.62 -6.82 -20.23
N LYS A 271 18.74 -6.83 -21.24
CA LYS A 271 18.91 -7.66 -22.45
C LYS A 271 20.20 -7.33 -23.22
N GLN A 272 20.70 -6.10 -23.12
CA GLN A 272 21.95 -5.68 -23.77
C GLN A 272 23.23 -6.16 -23.04
N ARG A 273 23.13 -6.64 -21.79
CA ARG A 273 24.26 -7.19 -21.02
C ARG A 273 24.38 -8.71 -21.05
N LEU A 274 23.29 -9.43 -21.37
CA LEU A 274 23.25 -10.90 -21.36
C LEU A 274 23.58 -11.53 -22.72
N SER A 275 23.82 -10.73 -23.76
CA SER A 275 24.15 -11.21 -25.11
C SER A 275 25.62 -11.64 -25.32
N GLU A 276 26.48 -11.59 -24.29
CA GLU A 276 27.92 -11.91 -24.43
C GLU A 276 28.43 -13.16 -23.70
N VAL A 277 27.62 -13.91 -22.95
CA VAL A 277 28.12 -15.13 -22.29
C VAL A 277 27.14 -16.31 -22.42
N GLN A 278 27.35 -17.12 -23.47
CA GLN A 278 26.77 -18.47 -23.56
C GLN A 278 27.59 -19.43 -22.70
N ILE A 279 27.15 -19.69 -21.47
CA ILE A 279 27.55 -20.87 -20.69
C ILE A 279 26.30 -21.47 -20.05
N PRO A 280 26.08 -22.81 -20.12
CA PRO A 280 24.92 -23.43 -19.48
C PRO A 280 25.09 -23.39 -17.95
N VAL A 281 24.16 -22.71 -17.27
CA VAL A 281 24.20 -22.52 -15.81
C VAL A 281 23.59 -23.73 -15.10
N SER A 282 24.30 -24.18 -14.05
CA SER A 282 23.93 -25.23 -13.11
C SER A 282 22.67 -24.87 -12.29
N LEU A 283 21.90 -25.89 -11.89
CA LEU A 283 20.61 -25.85 -11.18
C LEU A 283 20.63 -25.30 -9.73
N PHE A 284 21.68 -24.58 -9.33
CA PHE A 284 21.78 -23.98 -8.01
C PHE A 284 22.21 -22.52 -8.16
N GLN A 285 21.28 -21.60 -7.87
CA GLN A 285 21.53 -20.16 -7.87
C GLN A 285 22.55 -19.81 -6.77
N PRO A 286 23.61 -19.03 -7.06
CA PRO A 286 24.43 -18.41 -6.03
C PRO A 286 23.63 -17.35 -5.27
N GLU A 287 23.87 -17.19 -3.96
CA GLU A 287 23.14 -16.29 -3.04
C GLU A 287 23.10 -14.78 -3.46
N ASP A 288 23.82 -14.39 -4.51
CA ASP A 288 23.90 -13.01 -5.03
C ASP A 288 23.07 -12.76 -6.31
N SER A 289 22.31 -13.74 -6.83
CA SER A 289 21.47 -13.53 -8.01
C SER A 289 20.08 -13.00 -7.64
N LEU A 290 19.70 -11.84 -8.21
CA LEU A 290 18.33 -11.34 -8.17
C LEU A 290 17.35 -12.42 -8.67
N PRO A 291 16.15 -12.53 -8.08
CA PRO A 291 15.11 -13.44 -8.57
C PRO A 291 14.77 -13.15 -10.04
N SER A 292 14.34 -14.19 -10.77
CA SER A 292 13.79 -14.02 -12.11
C SER A 292 12.48 -13.22 -12.06
N THR A 293 12.04 -12.66 -13.19
CA THR A 293 10.76 -11.93 -13.27
C THR A 293 9.59 -12.77 -12.76
N GLU A 294 9.56 -14.06 -13.09
CA GLU A 294 8.52 -14.98 -12.62
C GLU A 294 8.60 -15.21 -11.11
N GLN A 295 9.81 -15.39 -10.56
CA GLN A 295 10.01 -15.52 -9.12
C GLN A 295 9.58 -14.24 -8.41
N CYS A 296 9.87 -13.06 -8.96
CA CYS A 296 9.38 -11.78 -8.43
C CYS A 296 7.86 -11.76 -8.35
N LEU A 297 7.13 -12.17 -9.40
CA LEU A 297 5.67 -12.21 -9.38
C LEU A 297 5.14 -13.10 -8.25
N VAL A 298 5.72 -14.28 -8.04
CA VAL A 298 5.29 -15.19 -6.95
C VAL A 298 5.59 -14.60 -5.57
N ILE A 299 6.75 -13.96 -5.39
CA ILE A 299 7.12 -13.31 -4.12
C ILE A 299 6.17 -12.14 -3.82
N VAL A 300 5.88 -11.30 -4.83
CA VAL A 300 4.95 -10.17 -4.67
C VAL A 300 3.54 -10.68 -4.40
N LEU A 301 3.09 -11.75 -5.06
CA LEU A 301 1.80 -12.40 -4.79
C LEU A 301 1.72 -12.93 -3.34
N SER A 302 2.81 -13.53 -2.84
CA SER A 302 2.90 -13.98 -1.45
C SER A 302 2.85 -12.80 -0.47
N ASN A 303 3.62 -11.74 -0.71
CA ASN A 303 3.58 -10.49 0.06
C ASN A 303 2.15 -9.90 0.11
N ASN A 304 1.47 -9.82 -1.05
CA ASN A 304 0.11 -9.29 -1.19
C ASN A 304 -0.90 -10.08 -0.33
N SER A 305 -0.85 -11.41 -0.41
CA SER A 305 -1.70 -12.30 0.39
C SER A 305 -1.41 -12.22 1.88
N HIS A 306 -0.13 -12.16 2.27
CA HIS A 306 0.24 -11.97 3.67
C HIS A 306 -0.29 -10.63 4.22
N VAL A 307 -0.20 -9.55 3.44
CA VAL A 307 -0.72 -8.25 3.87
C VAL A 307 -2.23 -8.26 4.02
N SER A 308 -2.97 -8.83 3.06
CA SER A 308 -4.44 -8.89 3.14
C SER A 308 -4.94 -9.75 4.29
N GLN A 309 -4.27 -10.88 4.58
CA GLN A 309 -4.71 -11.83 5.61
C GLN A 309 -4.25 -11.47 7.03
N HIS A 310 -3.09 -10.84 7.19
CA HIS A 310 -2.46 -10.65 8.51
C HIS A 310 -2.22 -9.18 8.84
N VAL A 311 -1.57 -8.44 7.95
CA VAL A 311 -1.15 -7.06 8.23
C VAL A 311 -2.35 -6.11 8.29
N ILE A 312 -3.24 -6.11 7.29
CA ILE A 312 -4.43 -5.25 7.29
C ILE A 312 -5.28 -5.47 8.55
N PRO A 313 -5.64 -6.72 8.94
CA PRO A 313 -6.37 -6.94 10.19
C PRO A 313 -5.64 -6.44 11.45
N ASN A 314 -4.31 -6.52 11.50
CA ASN A 314 -3.52 -5.97 12.60
C ASN A 314 -3.54 -4.44 12.61
N LEU A 315 -3.38 -3.80 11.45
CA LEU A 315 -3.51 -2.35 11.31
C LEU A 315 -4.90 -1.89 11.75
N MET A 316 -5.96 -2.62 11.39
CA MET A 316 -7.33 -2.29 11.81
C MET A 316 -7.51 -2.36 13.33
N LYS A 317 -6.84 -3.28 14.02
CA LYS A 317 -6.81 -3.30 15.50
C LYS A 317 -6.13 -2.05 16.04
N GLU A 318 -5.04 -1.60 15.44
CA GLU A 318 -4.35 -0.37 15.85
C GLU A 318 -5.16 0.89 15.56
N PHE A 319 -5.83 1.02 14.40
CA PHE A 319 -6.77 2.12 14.14
C PHE A 319 -7.91 2.17 15.17
N LYS A 320 -8.53 1.03 15.49
CA LYS A 320 -9.57 0.92 16.54
C LYS A 320 -9.04 1.33 17.91
N LYS A 321 -7.86 0.85 18.29
CA LYS A 321 -7.18 1.17 19.55
C LYS A 321 -6.84 2.66 19.68
N HIS A 322 -6.56 3.33 18.56
CA HIS A 322 -6.27 4.77 18.54
C HIS A 322 -7.53 5.64 18.41
N GLY A 323 -8.72 5.06 18.24
CA GLY A 323 -9.99 5.78 18.23
C GLY A 323 -10.36 6.42 16.89
N TYR A 324 -9.84 5.90 15.78
CA TYR A 324 -10.20 6.38 14.44
C TYR A 324 -11.63 5.96 14.06
N PRO A 325 -12.36 6.80 13.29
CA PRO A 325 -13.73 6.52 12.86
C PRO A 325 -13.77 5.48 11.72
N ASN A 326 -14.93 4.84 11.53
CA ASN A 326 -15.29 4.02 10.36
C ASN A 326 -14.21 3.02 9.90
N VAL A 327 -13.52 2.37 10.85
CA VAL A 327 -12.41 1.45 10.54
C VAL A 327 -12.80 0.30 9.60
N GLN A 328 -14.06 -0.14 9.63
CA GLN A 328 -14.54 -1.17 8.70
C GLN A 328 -14.55 -0.69 7.24
N GLU A 329 -14.83 0.59 7.01
CA GLU A 329 -14.81 1.18 5.67
C GLU A 329 -13.37 1.28 5.15
N ILE A 330 -12.43 1.66 6.01
CA ILE A 330 -10.99 1.65 5.71
C ILE A 330 -10.52 0.24 5.32
N GLU A 331 -10.92 -0.78 6.10
CA GLU A 331 -10.59 -2.18 5.84
C GLU A 331 -11.13 -2.65 4.47
N ASN A 332 -12.41 -2.40 4.19
CA ASN A 332 -13.03 -2.83 2.93
C ASN A 332 -12.40 -2.15 1.71
N ASN A 333 -12.19 -0.83 1.79
CA ASN A 333 -11.55 -0.05 0.73
C ASN A 333 -10.12 -0.55 0.45
N ALA A 334 -9.37 -0.88 1.51
CA ALA A 334 -8.03 -1.44 1.36
C ALA A 334 -8.09 -2.83 0.72
N LEU A 335 -8.88 -3.76 1.26
CA LEU A 335 -8.95 -5.14 0.77
C LEU A 335 -9.35 -5.24 -0.71
N GLU A 336 -10.23 -4.36 -1.19
CA GLU A 336 -10.60 -4.29 -2.62
C GLU A 336 -9.36 -4.12 -3.52
N ALA A 337 -8.47 -3.18 -3.19
CA ALA A 337 -7.25 -2.95 -3.98
C ALA A 337 -6.28 -4.15 -3.96
N TYR A 338 -6.21 -4.89 -2.85
CA TYR A 338 -5.35 -6.08 -2.75
C TYR A 338 -5.92 -7.29 -3.48
N VAL A 339 -7.25 -7.39 -3.60
CA VAL A 339 -7.92 -8.40 -4.43
C VAL A 339 -7.67 -8.12 -5.91
N GLU A 340 -7.84 -6.88 -6.35
CA GLU A 340 -7.54 -6.48 -7.73
C GLU A 340 -6.06 -6.74 -8.09
N LEU A 341 -5.14 -6.39 -7.19
CA LEU A 341 -3.72 -6.64 -7.40
C LEU A 341 -3.37 -8.13 -7.41
N ASP A 342 -3.99 -8.93 -6.55
CA ASP A 342 -3.82 -10.38 -6.51
C ASP A 342 -4.17 -11.02 -7.86
N GLU A 343 -5.33 -10.68 -8.42
CA GLU A 343 -5.78 -11.19 -9.73
C GLU A 343 -4.80 -10.79 -10.83
N LYS A 344 -4.38 -9.52 -10.86
CA LYS A 344 -3.45 -9.00 -11.87
C LYS A 344 -2.08 -9.69 -11.85
N ILE A 345 -1.49 -9.88 -10.67
CA ILE A 345 -0.18 -10.55 -10.55
C ILE A 345 -0.31 -12.04 -10.88
N PHE A 346 -1.39 -12.67 -10.43
CA PHE A 346 -1.65 -14.08 -10.70
C PHE A 346 -1.80 -14.36 -12.19
N GLU A 347 -2.58 -13.54 -12.90
CA GLU A 347 -2.75 -13.65 -14.36
C GLU A 347 -1.41 -13.50 -15.07
N ALA A 348 -0.64 -12.45 -14.77
CA ALA A 348 0.66 -12.22 -15.36
C ALA A 348 1.65 -13.39 -15.16
N TYR A 349 1.67 -13.98 -13.95
CA TYR A 349 2.50 -15.15 -13.69
C TYR A 349 2.05 -16.36 -14.50
N CYS A 350 0.73 -16.61 -14.53
CA CYS A 350 0.16 -17.75 -15.26
C CYS A 350 0.39 -17.61 -16.77
N GLU A 351 0.25 -16.43 -17.35
CA GLU A 351 0.56 -16.16 -18.76
C GLU A 351 2.03 -16.52 -19.05
N GLN A 352 2.98 -15.97 -18.29
CA GLN A 352 4.41 -16.20 -18.50
C GLN A 352 4.81 -17.68 -18.43
N LYS A 353 4.17 -18.46 -17.54
CA LYS A 353 4.50 -19.89 -17.38
C LYS A 353 3.71 -20.81 -18.30
N THR A 354 2.48 -20.46 -18.64
CA THR A 354 1.56 -21.37 -19.33
C THR A 354 1.61 -21.20 -20.84
N GLU A 355 1.86 -19.99 -21.35
CA GLU A 355 1.99 -19.76 -22.80
C GLU A 355 3.09 -20.61 -23.46
N PRO A 356 4.33 -20.72 -22.91
CA PRO A 356 5.36 -21.57 -23.51
C PRO A 356 5.00 -23.05 -23.49
N LEU A 357 4.26 -23.48 -22.46
CA LEU A 357 3.78 -24.86 -22.34
C LEU A 357 2.76 -25.15 -23.44
N VAL A 358 1.72 -24.32 -23.53
CA VAL A 358 0.66 -24.40 -24.54
C VAL A 358 1.24 -24.33 -25.96
N GLY A 359 2.11 -23.35 -26.23
CA GLY A 359 2.75 -23.17 -27.53
C GLY A 359 3.66 -24.33 -27.96
N ALA A 360 4.16 -25.15 -27.03
CA ALA A 360 4.96 -26.33 -27.33
C ALA A 360 4.12 -27.58 -27.68
N LEU A 361 2.82 -27.59 -27.37
CA LEU A 361 1.95 -28.74 -27.60
C LEU A 361 1.78 -29.06 -29.08
N GLU A 362 1.42 -28.06 -29.90
CA GLU A 362 1.17 -28.26 -31.33
C GLU A 362 2.42 -28.71 -32.10
N PRO A 363 3.59 -28.04 -31.99
CA PRO A 363 4.81 -28.50 -32.63
C PRO A 363 5.26 -29.88 -32.12
N GLY A 364 5.10 -30.14 -30.82
CA GLY A 364 5.43 -31.43 -30.20
C GLY A 364 4.53 -32.57 -30.69
N MET A 365 3.25 -32.29 -30.90
CA MET A 365 2.26 -33.24 -31.41
C MET A 365 2.58 -33.66 -32.85
N TYR A 366 3.00 -32.72 -33.71
CA TYR A 366 3.33 -33.01 -35.11
C TYR A 366 4.81 -33.27 -35.40
N ILE A 367 5.64 -33.37 -34.35
CA ILE A 367 7.08 -33.60 -34.50
C ILE A 367 7.38 -34.84 -35.37
N GLY A 368 8.33 -34.68 -36.30
CA GLY A 368 8.73 -35.74 -37.21
C GLY A 368 7.71 -36.06 -38.32
N HIS A 369 6.87 -35.09 -38.70
CA HIS A 369 5.80 -35.26 -39.70
C HIS A 369 4.78 -36.33 -39.30
N PHE A 370 4.41 -36.36 -38.01
CA PHE A 370 3.44 -37.30 -37.51
C PHE A 370 2.04 -37.01 -38.07
N GLU A 371 1.34 -38.03 -38.55
CA GLU A 371 0.00 -37.93 -39.11
C GLU A 371 -0.96 -38.89 -38.40
N TRP A 372 -2.09 -38.39 -37.91
CA TRP A 372 -3.10 -39.21 -37.20
C TRP A 372 -3.70 -40.33 -38.06
N HIS A 373 -3.68 -40.18 -39.39
CA HIS A 373 -4.29 -41.15 -40.32
C HIS A 373 -3.32 -42.29 -40.68
N ASN A 374 -2.02 -42.09 -40.44
CA ASN A 374 -0.97 -43.05 -40.71
C ASN A 374 -0.15 -43.31 -39.45
N CYS A 375 -0.85 -43.55 -38.33
CA CYS A 375 -0.22 -43.75 -37.04
C CYS A 375 0.28 -45.19 -36.89
N PRO A 376 1.56 -45.42 -36.55
CA PRO A 376 2.03 -46.75 -36.18
C PRO A 376 1.34 -47.24 -34.90
N ILE A 377 1.46 -48.54 -34.60
CA ILE A 377 0.90 -49.10 -33.37
C ILE A 377 1.55 -48.40 -32.16
N PRO A 378 0.75 -47.82 -31.25
CA PRO A 378 1.24 -47.14 -30.05
C PRO A 378 2.17 -48.03 -29.21
N THR A 379 3.31 -47.48 -28.80
CA THR A 379 4.28 -48.16 -27.92
C THR A 379 4.39 -47.52 -26.52
N GLY A 380 3.73 -46.38 -26.35
CA GLY A 380 3.68 -45.59 -25.12
C GLY A 380 3.12 -44.19 -25.39
N VAL A 381 3.03 -43.40 -24.32
CA VAL A 381 2.68 -41.98 -24.38
C VAL A 381 3.76 -41.21 -25.14
N ARG A 382 3.34 -40.31 -26.04
CA ARG A 382 4.27 -39.58 -26.89
C ARG A 382 5.11 -38.55 -26.12
N PRO A 383 6.31 -38.20 -26.63
CA PRO A 383 7.24 -37.32 -25.91
C PRO A 383 6.67 -35.94 -25.55
N TYR A 384 5.79 -35.36 -26.38
CA TYR A 384 5.25 -34.02 -26.13
C TYR A 384 4.42 -33.94 -24.83
N ILE A 385 3.66 -34.99 -24.49
CA ILE A 385 2.96 -35.08 -23.20
C ILE A 385 3.96 -35.18 -22.04
N LYS A 386 5.02 -35.98 -22.20
CA LYS A 386 6.08 -36.10 -21.18
C LYS A 386 6.77 -34.74 -20.96
N THR A 387 7.05 -33.98 -22.02
CA THR A 387 7.60 -32.63 -21.94
C THR A 387 6.65 -31.66 -21.24
N ALA A 388 5.36 -31.68 -21.59
CA ALA A 388 4.34 -30.85 -20.94
C ALA A 388 4.26 -31.12 -19.42
N LEU A 389 4.27 -32.41 -19.02
CA LEU A 389 4.29 -32.80 -17.61
C LEU A 389 5.58 -32.39 -16.89
N MET A 390 6.74 -32.46 -17.55
CA MET A 390 8.00 -31.98 -16.96
C MET A 390 8.01 -30.46 -16.77
N ASN A 391 7.44 -29.70 -17.70
CA ASN A 391 7.27 -28.26 -17.54
C ASN A 391 6.31 -27.95 -16.37
N ALA A 392 5.20 -28.69 -16.26
CA ALA A 392 4.28 -28.58 -15.12
C ALA A 392 4.97 -28.92 -13.78
N VAL A 393 5.86 -29.92 -13.73
CA VAL A 393 6.69 -30.20 -12.53
C VAL A 393 7.61 -29.03 -12.21
N THR A 394 8.15 -28.35 -13.21
CA THR A 394 9.03 -27.19 -13.01
C THR A 394 8.26 -26.02 -12.38
N ILE A 395 7.05 -25.74 -12.88
CA ILE A 395 6.14 -24.74 -12.30
C ILE A 395 5.79 -25.12 -10.85
N HIS A 396 5.45 -26.39 -10.62
CA HIS A 396 5.15 -26.91 -9.28
C HIS A 396 6.34 -26.73 -8.32
N ALA A 397 7.56 -27.07 -8.75
CA ALA A 397 8.75 -26.93 -7.90
C ALA A 397 9.01 -25.46 -7.52
N GLU A 398 8.81 -24.54 -8.46
CA GLU A 398 8.98 -23.09 -8.24
C GLU A 398 7.96 -22.56 -7.21
N ILE A 399 6.68 -22.88 -7.38
CA ILE A 399 5.64 -22.46 -6.42
C ILE A 399 5.85 -23.10 -5.05
N ASN A 400 6.23 -24.37 -4.99
CA ASN A 400 6.48 -25.05 -3.71
C ASN A 400 7.68 -24.44 -2.94
N ALA A 401 8.65 -23.86 -3.65
CA ALA A 401 9.81 -23.24 -3.01
C ALA A 401 9.49 -21.87 -2.39
N ILE A 402 8.54 -21.13 -2.97
CA ILE A 402 8.25 -19.74 -2.59
C ILE A 402 6.91 -19.61 -1.87
N ALA A 403 5.84 -20.15 -2.44
CA ALA A 403 4.47 -19.91 -1.96
C ALA A 403 3.57 -21.16 -2.10
N PRO A 404 3.80 -22.22 -1.28
CA PRO A 404 3.04 -23.48 -1.36
C PRO A 404 1.52 -23.32 -1.28
N ALA A 405 1.04 -22.31 -0.56
CA ALA A 405 -0.38 -22.00 -0.42
C ALA A 405 -1.09 -21.74 -1.76
N PHE A 406 -0.35 -21.31 -2.80
CA PHE A 406 -0.91 -21.01 -4.12
C PHE A 406 -0.88 -22.19 -5.08
N MET A 407 -0.35 -23.34 -4.66
CA MET A 407 -0.15 -24.51 -5.51
C MET A 407 -1.41 -24.94 -6.26
N LEU A 408 -2.51 -25.10 -5.50
CA LEU A 408 -3.78 -25.54 -6.06
C LEU A 408 -4.28 -24.56 -7.13
N ARG A 409 -4.18 -23.26 -6.86
CA ARG A 409 -4.67 -22.20 -7.75
C ARG A 409 -3.86 -22.16 -9.05
N VAL A 410 -2.53 -22.16 -8.95
CA VAL A 410 -1.63 -22.13 -10.12
C VAL A 410 -1.79 -23.38 -10.97
N MET A 411 -1.72 -24.57 -10.35
CA MET A 411 -1.75 -25.82 -11.11
C MET A 411 -3.12 -26.11 -11.74
N THR A 412 -4.20 -25.60 -11.15
CA THR A 412 -5.53 -25.64 -11.77
C THR A 412 -5.56 -24.81 -13.05
N GLN A 413 -5.04 -23.58 -13.02
CA GLN A 413 -4.95 -22.71 -14.21
C GLN A 413 -4.07 -23.34 -15.30
N VAL A 414 -2.93 -23.92 -14.92
CA VAL A 414 -2.06 -24.66 -15.87
C VAL A 414 -2.86 -25.78 -16.54
N LEU A 415 -3.55 -26.62 -15.78
CA LEU A 415 -4.34 -27.72 -16.34
C LEU A 415 -5.48 -27.22 -17.24
N GLU A 416 -6.15 -26.12 -16.87
CA GLU A 416 -7.18 -25.48 -17.70
C GLU A 416 -6.62 -25.14 -19.08
N SER A 417 -5.55 -24.35 -19.16
CA SER A 417 -4.95 -23.95 -20.44
C SER A 417 -4.41 -25.14 -21.24
N VAL A 418 -3.76 -26.12 -20.60
CA VAL A 418 -3.29 -27.33 -21.31
C VAL A 418 -4.47 -28.12 -21.86
N SER A 419 -5.53 -28.31 -21.07
CA SER A 419 -6.70 -29.11 -21.46
C SER A 419 -7.49 -28.44 -22.58
N GLU A 420 -7.63 -27.12 -22.55
CA GLU A 420 -8.28 -26.32 -23.58
C GLU A 420 -7.52 -26.43 -24.91
N GLU A 421 -6.21 -26.22 -24.88
CA GLU A 421 -5.39 -26.32 -26.08
C GLU A 421 -5.38 -27.75 -26.66
N MET A 422 -5.30 -28.77 -25.80
CA MET A 422 -5.42 -30.16 -26.22
C MET A 422 -6.77 -30.45 -26.88
N SER A 423 -7.87 -29.91 -26.34
CA SER A 423 -9.21 -30.02 -26.94
C SER A 423 -9.27 -29.36 -28.31
N ARG A 424 -8.73 -28.14 -28.44
CA ARG A 424 -8.63 -27.39 -29.70
C ARG A 424 -7.86 -28.19 -30.76
N LEU A 425 -6.65 -28.63 -30.43
CA LEU A 425 -5.75 -29.35 -31.33
C LEU A 425 -6.34 -30.67 -31.82
N ILE A 426 -6.96 -31.44 -30.93
CA ILE A 426 -7.59 -32.71 -31.27
C ILE A 426 -8.84 -32.50 -32.12
N SER A 427 -9.62 -31.46 -31.84
CA SER A 427 -10.81 -31.12 -32.62
C SER A 427 -10.47 -30.66 -34.04
N CYS A 428 -9.33 -30.00 -34.24
CA CYS A 428 -8.81 -29.70 -35.58
C CYS A 428 -8.38 -30.94 -36.37
N ALA A 429 -8.08 -32.06 -35.70
CA ALA A 429 -7.64 -33.31 -36.32
C ALA A 429 -8.78 -34.29 -36.68
N MET A 430 -10.05 -33.91 -36.49
CA MET A 430 -11.22 -34.82 -36.55
C MET A 430 -11.34 -35.68 -37.82
N GLU A 431 -10.93 -35.19 -38.99
CA GLU A 431 -11.09 -35.92 -40.27
C GLU A 431 -9.94 -36.92 -40.56
N GLY A 432 -8.91 -36.95 -39.70
CA GLY A 432 -7.66 -37.64 -39.96
C GLY A 432 -7.36 -38.85 -39.08
N PHE A 433 -8.28 -39.40 -38.28
CA PHE A 433 -7.92 -40.48 -37.35
C PHE A 433 -7.99 -41.89 -37.96
N SER A 434 -6.87 -42.60 -37.93
CA SER A 434 -6.84 -44.08 -38.02
C SER A 434 -7.25 -44.72 -36.69
N GLN A 435 -7.55 -46.03 -36.65
CA GLN A 435 -7.83 -46.73 -35.39
C GLN A 435 -6.65 -46.68 -34.41
N THR A 436 -5.42 -46.84 -34.92
CA THR A 436 -4.18 -46.69 -34.14
C THR A 436 -3.94 -45.24 -33.72
N GLY A 437 -4.28 -44.26 -34.56
CA GLY A 437 -4.22 -42.84 -34.22
C GLY A 437 -5.21 -42.46 -33.11
N ALA A 438 -6.44 -42.97 -33.18
CA ALA A 438 -7.45 -42.80 -32.14
C ALA A 438 -7.01 -43.44 -30.81
N LEU A 439 -6.34 -44.61 -30.88
CA LEU A 439 -5.74 -45.25 -29.71
C LEU A 439 -4.62 -44.38 -29.10
N GLN A 440 -3.71 -43.83 -29.91
CA GLN A 440 -2.64 -42.94 -29.44
C GLN A 440 -3.19 -41.66 -28.82
N ALA A 441 -4.16 -41.00 -29.45
CA ALA A 441 -4.76 -39.77 -28.92
C ALA A 441 -5.47 -39.98 -27.59
N ARG A 442 -6.21 -41.10 -27.45
CA ARG A 442 -6.84 -41.48 -26.18
C ARG A 442 -5.80 -41.81 -25.09
N LEU A 443 -4.68 -42.43 -25.46
CA LEU A 443 -3.56 -42.69 -24.54
C LEU A 443 -2.91 -41.39 -24.05
N ASP A 444 -2.60 -40.48 -24.97
CA ASP A 444 -1.93 -39.21 -24.67
C ASP A 444 -2.83 -38.31 -23.79
N LEU A 445 -4.14 -38.22 -24.09
CA LEU A 445 -5.12 -37.51 -23.25
C LEU A 445 -5.26 -38.13 -21.86
N ALA A 446 -5.42 -39.46 -21.77
CA ALA A 446 -5.60 -40.14 -20.49
C ALA A 446 -4.36 -40.00 -19.60
N ALA A 447 -3.16 -40.02 -20.18
CA ALA A 447 -1.92 -39.82 -19.45
C ALA A 447 -1.81 -38.42 -18.82
N LEU A 448 -2.22 -37.39 -19.57
CA LEU A 448 -2.25 -36.01 -19.08
C LEU A 448 -3.32 -35.83 -17.98
N GLU A 449 -4.54 -36.30 -18.23
CA GLU A 449 -5.68 -36.23 -17.31
C GLU A 449 -5.40 -36.95 -15.98
N GLU A 450 -4.78 -38.14 -16.04
CA GLU A 450 -4.43 -38.90 -14.83
C GLU A 450 -3.26 -38.28 -14.06
N ALA A 451 -2.25 -37.76 -14.75
CA ALA A 451 -1.08 -37.18 -14.09
C ALA A 451 -1.41 -35.90 -13.31
N LEU A 452 -2.31 -35.07 -13.83
CA LEU A 452 -2.72 -33.80 -13.23
C LEU A 452 -4.09 -33.87 -12.53
N SER A 453 -4.61 -35.08 -12.27
CA SER A 453 -5.92 -35.28 -11.66
C SER A 453 -6.17 -34.53 -10.35
N PRO A 454 -5.17 -34.29 -9.46
CA PRO A 454 -5.38 -33.52 -8.23
C PRO A 454 -5.87 -32.08 -8.45
N TYR A 455 -5.60 -31.49 -9.62
CA TYR A 455 -5.94 -30.11 -9.95
C TYR A 455 -7.16 -29.99 -10.87
N ARG A 456 -7.92 -31.09 -11.03
CA ARG A 456 -9.09 -31.16 -11.91
C ARG A 456 -10.27 -30.38 -11.34
N ASN A 457 -11.02 -29.75 -12.23
CA ASN A 457 -12.26 -29.04 -11.94
C ASN A 457 -13.32 -29.32 -13.04
N ALA A 458 -14.45 -28.61 -13.00
CA ALA A 458 -15.53 -28.79 -13.97
C ALA A 458 -15.13 -28.38 -15.40
N GLY A 459 -14.36 -27.28 -15.55
CA GLY A 459 -13.91 -26.77 -16.85
C GLY A 459 -12.96 -27.73 -17.55
N THR A 460 -11.89 -28.13 -16.87
CA THR A 460 -10.93 -29.16 -17.35
C THR A 460 -11.62 -30.46 -17.72
N SER A 461 -12.60 -30.91 -16.90
CA SER A 461 -13.39 -32.11 -17.20
C SER A 461 -14.19 -31.98 -18.50
N SER A 462 -14.75 -30.80 -18.76
CA SER A 462 -15.47 -30.51 -19.99
C SER A 462 -14.52 -30.54 -21.19
N ASN A 463 -13.36 -29.89 -21.09
CA ASN A 463 -12.35 -29.85 -22.15
C ASN A 463 -11.85 -31.25 -22.53
N PHE A 464 -11.54 -32.10 -21.54
CA PHE A 464 -11.16 -33.49 -21.80
C PHE A 464 -12.31 -34.28 -22.45
N GLN A 465 -13.54 -34.08 -22.00
CA GLN A 465 -14.69 -34.77 -22.58
C GLN A 465 -14.95 -34.35 -24.03
N GLU A 466 -14.80 -33.06 -24.34
CA GLU A 466 -14.89 -32.52 -25.69
C GLU A 466 -13.82 -33.13 -26.60
N ALA A 467 -12.56 -33.11 -26.16
CA ALA A 467 -11.46 -33.74 -26.88
C ALA A 467 -11.73 -35.24 -27.15
N LEU A 468 -12.24 -35.97 -26.15
CA LEU A 468 -12.58 -37.40 -26.27
C LEU A 468 -13.76 -37.66 -27.22
N ASN A 469 -14.68 -36.72 -27.36
CA ASN A 469 -15.80 -36.79 -28.30
C ASN A 469 -15.33 -36.60 -29.75
N SER A 470 -14.30 -35.78 -29.95
CA SER A 470 -13.65 -35.53 -31.25
C SER A 470 -12.81 -36.73 -31.74
N ILE A 471 -12.44 -37.66 -30.85
CA ILE A 471 -11.67 -38.87 -31.21
C ILE A 471 -12.61 -40.06 -31.48
N PRO A 472 -12.43 -40.83 -32.57
CA PRO A 472 -13.18 -42.07 -32.79
C PRO A 472 -13.13 -43.04 -31.60
N LYS A 473 -14.24 -43.73 -31.34
CA LYS A 473 -14.33 -44.75 -30.27
C LYS A 473 -13.57 -46.02 -30.68
N LEU A 474 -12.87 -46.60 -29.72
CA LEU A 474 -12.18 -47.88 -29.91
C LEU A 474 -13.22 -49.02 -29.97
N THR A 475 -13.33 -49.67 -31.13
CA THR A 475 -14.30 -50.75 -31.39
C THR A 475 -13.78 -52.12 -30.98
N HIS A 476 -12.47 -52.34 -31.01
CA HIS A 476 -11.86 -53.63 -30.71
C HIS A 476 -11.41 -53.73 -29.23
N GLN A 477 -11.76 -54.85 -28.58
CA GLN A 477 -11.34 -55.13 -27.19
C GLN A 477 -9.82 -55.21 -27.02
N ASN A 478 -9.09 -55.63 -28.06
CA ASN A 478 -7.63 -55.70 -28.00
C ASN A 478 -7.00 -54.31 -27.88
N ASP A 479 -7.57 -53.31 -28.55
CA ASP A 479 -7.08 -51.92 -28.50
C ASP A 479 -7.37 -51.30 -27.13
N GLN A 480 -8.54 -51.61 -26.54
CA GLN A 480 -8.86 -51.19 -25.18
C GLN A 480 -7.91 -51.80 -24.14
N LYS A 481 -7.57 -53.10 -24.29
CA LYS A 481 -6.56 -53.75 -23.44
C LYS A 481 -5.16 -53.18 -23.64
N LEU A 482 -4.80 -52.84 -24.88
CA LEU A 482 -3.51 -52.23 -25.19
C LEU A 482 -3.42 -50.83 -24.58
N LEU A 483 -4.48 -50.02 -24.67
CA LEU A 483 -4.58 -48.71 -24.01
C LEU A 483 -4.27 -48.82 -22.52
N GLN A 484 -4.98 -49.71 -21.80
CA GLN A 484 -4.78 -49.92 -20.36
C GLN A 484 -3.35 -50.37 -20.04
N LYS A 485 -2.79 -51.29 -20.84
CA LYS A 485 -1.42 -51.76 -20.66
C LYS A 485 -0.38 -50.65 -20.85
N LEU A 486 -0.57 -49.81 -21.87
CA LEU A 486 0.35 -48.70 -22.16
C LEU A 486 0.22 -47.57 -21.13
N LEU A 487 -0.99 -47.30 -20.64
CA LEU A 487 -1.21 -46.36 -19.55
C LEU A 487 -0.56 -46.84 -18.25
N GLN A 488 -0.72 -48.12 -17.89
CA GLN A 488 -0.02 -48.70 -16.74
C GLN A 488 1.50 -48.60 -16.88
N LYS A 489 2.04 -48.91 -18.08
CA LYS A 489 3.46 -48.76 -18.36
C LYS A 489 3.92 -47.30 -18.16
N PHE A 490 3.13 -46.33 -18.62
CA PHE A 490 3.41 -44.92 -18.39
C PHE A 490 3.39 -44.56 -16.90
N GLN A 491 2.43 -45.07 -16.14
CA GLN A 491 2.35 -44.87 -14.69
C GLN A 491 3.59 -45.40 -13.97
N ASP A 492 4.11 -46.56 -14.39
CA ASP A 492 5.31 -47.17 -13.82
C ASP A 492 6.58 -46.37 -14.20
N GLU A 493 6.68 -45.91 -15.46
CA GLU A 493 7.82 -45.12 -15.95
C GLU A 493 7.85 -43.69 -15.38
N CYS A 494 6.69 -43.05 -15.22
CA CYS A 494 6.54 -41.66 -14.78
C CYS A 494 6.06 -41.53 -13.33
N GLY A 495 6.28 -42.57 -12.50
CA GLY A 495 5.85 -42.59 -11.11
C GLY A 495 6.36 -41.40 -10.29
N PHE A 496 7.60 -40.96 -10.51
CA PHE A 496 8.18 -39.80 -9.81
C PHE A 496 7.47 -38.48 -10.15
N VAL A 497 7.17 -38.25 -11.45
CA VAL A 497 6.44 -37.06 -11.91
C VAL A 497 5.06 -36.98 -11.28
N ARG A 498 4.37 -38.12 -11.18
CA ARG A 498 3.06 -38.19 -10.54
C ARG A 498 3.12 -37.92 -9.04
N GLN A 499 4.15 -38.42 -8.37
CA GLN A 499 4.37 -38.17 -6.94
C GLN A 499 4.54 -36.68 -6.64
N CYS A 500 5.15 -35.90 -7.54
CA CYS A 500 5.25 -34.45 -7.38
C CYS A 500 3.87 -33.80 -7.20
N PHE A 501 2.85 -34.25 -7.96
CA PHE A 501 1.51 -33.65 -7.95
C PHE A 501 0.57 -34.23 -6.88
N THR A 502 0.89 -35.39 -6.30
CA THR A 502 0.05 -36.09 -5.32
C THR A 502 0.56 -35.98 -3.88
N SER A 503 1.76 -35.47 -3.67
CA SER A 503 2.31 -35.26 -2.33
C SER A 503 1.60 -34.06 -1.69
N ASP A 504 1.02 -34.27 -0.52
CA ASP A 504 0.33 -33.22 0.23
C ASP A 504 1.37 -32.12 0.55
N PRO A 505 1.15 -30.85 0.17
CA PRO A 505 2.13 -29.77 0.40
C PRO A 505 2.49 -29.57 1.89
N MET A 506 1.74 -30.17 2.81
CA MET A 506 1.97 -30.17 4.27
C MET A 506 2.72 -31.40 4.80
N SER A 507 3.22 -32.30 3.94
CA SER A 507 3.82 -33.58 4.35
C SER A 507 5.29 -33.78 3.99
N LEU A 508 6.00 -32.71 3.61
CA LEU A 508 7.46 -32.67 3.44
C LEU A 508 8.15 -31.78 4.47
#